data_AF-A0A9D7IV04-F1
#
_entry.id   AF-A0A9D7IV04-F1
#
_cell.length_a   1.000
_cell.length_b   1.000
_cell.length_c   1.000
_cell.angle_alpha   90.00
_cell.angle_beta   90.00
_cell.angle_gamma   90.00
#
_symmetry.space_group_name_H-M   'P 1'
#
loop_
_entity.id
_entity.type
_entity.pdbx_description
1 polymer ?
#
loop_
_entity_poly.entity_id
_entity_poly.type
_entity_poly.pdbx_seq_one_letter_code
_entity_poly.pdbx_strand_id
1 'polypeptide(L)'
;MAPLAGRFKIILLAVLASILAIVYGMRPVDATRQIEFNRDIRPILSDKCWMCHGPDSGSRKSKLRLDSEAAVTTDLGNGRRAIVPGRPG
;
A
#
# COMPACT_ATOMS: atom_id res chain seq x y z
N MET A 1 0.78 16.23 -55.47
CA MET A 1 -0.47 16.28 -54.67
C MET A 1 -0.79 14.85 -54.25
N ALA A 2 -0.47 14.44 -53.03
CA ALA A 2 -0.70 13.06 -52.59
C ALA A 2 -2.20 12.83 -52.35
N PRO A 3 -2.79 11.71 -52.80
CA PRO A 3 -4.23 11.47 -52.72
C PRO A 3 -4.67 11.47 -51.26
N LEU A 4 -5.77 12.17 -50.96
CA LEU A 4 -6.35 12.33 -49.62
C LEU A 4 -6.60 10.96 -48.93
N ALA A 5 -6.86 9.92 -49.73
CA ALA A 5 -7.03 8.53 -49.29
C ALA A 5 -5.75 7.90 -48.67
N GLY A 6 -4.55 8.32 -49.09
CA GLY A 6 -3.28 7.84 -48.54
C GLY A 6 -3.00 8.40 -47.15
N ARG A 7 -3.37 9.66 -46.92
CA ARG A 7 -3.24 10.32 -45.61
C ARG A 7 -4.19 9.71 -44.58
N PHE A 8 -5.41 9.36 -44.99
CA PHE A 8 -6.39 8.69 -44.12
C PHE A 8 -5.92 7.31 -43.64
N LYS A 9 -5.29 6.52 -44.52
CA LYS A 9 -4.72 5.20 -44.15
C LYS A 9 -3.57 5.33 -43.15
N ILE A 10 -2.69 6.31 -43.32
CA ILE A 10 -1.55 6.54 -42.41
C ILE A 10 -2.04 6.95 -41.02
N ILE A 11 -3.04 7.84 -40.95
CA ILE A 11 -3.63 8.27 -39.67
C ILE A 11 -4.32 7.08 -38.99
N LEU A 12 -5.10 6.30 -39.73
CA LEU A 12 -5.76 5.11 -39.19
C LEU A 12 -4.75 4.10 -38.63
N LEU A 13 -3.66 3.83 -39.35
CA LEU A 13 -2.60 2.92 -38.90
C LEU A 13 -1.89 3.45 -37.65
N ALA A 14 -1.59 4.74 -37.58
CA ALA A 14 -0.97 5.35 -36.41
C ALA A 14 -1.88 5.30 -35.16
N VAL A 15 -3.19 5.52 -35.34
CA VAL A 15 -4.18 5.40 -34.26
C VAL A 15 -4.29 3.96 -33.78
N LEU A 16 -4.38 2.98 -34.70
CA LEU A 16 -4.41 1.56 -34.35
C LEU A 16 -3.14 1.13 -33.62
N ALA A 17 -1.97 1.56 -34.07
CA ALA A 17 -0.70 1.27 -33.40
C ALA A 17 -0.62 1.89 -32.00
N SER A 18 -1.13 3.11 -31.84
CA SER A 18 -1.19 3.78 -30.53
C SER A 18 -2.13 3.09 -29.56
N ILE A 19 -3.31 2.67 -30.02
CA ILE A 19 -4.27 1.88 -29.23
C ILE A 19 -3.65 0.55 -28.83
N LEU A 20 -2.98 -0.13 -29.76
CA LEU A 20 -2.30 -1.39 -29.50
C LEU A 20 -1.22 -1.20 -28.41
N ALA A 21 -0.38 -0.17 -28.53
CA ALA A 21 0.65 0.13 -27.54
C ALA A 21 0.06 0.39 -26.15
N ILE A 22 -1.07 1.10 -26.04
CA ILE A 22 -1.74 1.35 -24.77
C ILE A 22 -2.28 0.04 -24.17
N VAL A 23 -2.97 -0.78 -24.96
CA VAL A 23 -3.53 -2.06 -24.51
C VAL A 23 -2.44 -3.01 -24.01
N TYR A 24 -1.31 -3.10 -24.72
CA TYR A 24 -0.18 -3.95 -24.33
C TYR A 24 0.70 -3.34 -23.22
N GLY A 25 0.63 -2.03 -23.01
CA GLY A 25 1.36 -1.32 -21.96
C GLY A 25 0.71 -1.39 -20.58
N MET A 26 -0.57 -1.77 -20.49
CA MET A 26 -1.27 -1.93 -19.22
C MET A 26 -0.68 -3.10 -18.42
N ARG A 27 -0.11 -2.78 -17.26
CA ARG A 27 0.33 -3.78 -16.28
C ARG A 27 -0.88 -4.27 -15.48
N PRO A 28 -1.06 -5.59 -15.29
CA PRO A 28 -2.10 -6.07 -14.39
C PRO A 28 -1.81 -5.54 -12.98
N VAL A 29 -2.85 -5.03 -12.32
CA VAL A 29 -2.80 -4.72 -10.89
C VAL A 29 -2.71 -6.05 -10.14
N ASP A 30 -1.66 -6.22 -9.35
CA ASP A 30 -1.49 -7.41 -8.54
C ASP A 30 -2.49 -7.39 -7.37
N ALA A 31 -3.61 -8.07 -7.55
CA ALA A 31 -4.63 -8.27 -6.51
C ALA A 31 -4.13 -9.13 -5.34
N THR A 32 -2.95 -9.75 -5.47
CA THR A 32 -2.31 -10.57 -4.44
C THR A 32 -1.09 -9.89 -3.81
N ARG A 33 -0.95 -8.58 -3.98
CA ARG A 33 0.15 -7.81 -3.38
C ARG A 33 0.29 -8.15 -1.90
N GLN A 34 1.45 -8.70 -1.54
CA GLN A 34 1.76 -8.99 -0.15
C GLN A 34 1.82 -7.70 0.67
N ILE A 35 1.16 -7.73 1.83
CA ILE A 35 1.20 -6.65 2.80
C ILE A 35 2.59 -6.62 3.45
N GLU A 36 3.25 -5.48 3.37
CA GLU A 36 4.55 -5.25 3.99
C GLU A 36 4.40 -4.24 5.12
N PHE A 37 4.84 -4.61 6.32
CA PHE A 37 4.68 -3.77 7.52
C PHE A 37 5.20 -2.34 7.32
N ASN A 38 6.42 -2.18 6.79
CA ASN A 38 7.06 -0.86 6.68
C ASN A 38 6.39 0.07 5.68
N ARG A 39 5.78 -0.49 4.63
CA ARG A 39 5.18 0.28 3.55
C ARG A 39 3.69 0.52 3.77
N ASP A 40 2.99 -0.50 4.25
CA ASP A 40 1.53 -0.52 4.28
C ASP A 40 0.96 -0.26 5.69
N ILE A 41 1.67 -0.65 6.78
CA ILE A 41 1.16 -0.56 8.16
C ILE A 41 1.82 0.56 8.97
N ARG A 42 3.15 0.68 8.89
CA ARG A 42 3.94 1.66 9.66
C ARG A 42 3.45 3.10 9.46
N PRO A 43 3.16 3.58 8.21
CA PRO A 43 2.69 4.95 8.03
C PRO A 43 1.37 5.24 8.75
N ILE A 44 0.48 4.24 8.82
CA ILE A 44 -0.81 4.36 9.51
C ILE A 44 -0.58 4.50 11.02
N LEU A 45 0.27 3.63 11.60
CA LEU A 45 0.57 3.68 13.03
C LEU A 45 1.33 4.96 13.41
N SER A 46 2.24 5.44 12.56
CA SER A 46 2.98 6.68 12.80
C SER A 46 2.07 7.91 12.80
N ASP A 47 1.10 7.94 11.88
CA ASP A 47 0.17 9.07 11.75
C ASP A 47 -0.89 9.06 12.86
N LYS A 48 -1.44 7.89 13.19
CA LYS A 48 -2.64 7.81 14.05
C LYS A 48 -2.36 7.44 15.50
N CYS A 49 -1.25 6.75 15.81
CA CYS A 49 -1.12 6.06 17.09
C CYS A 49 0.15 6.38 17.87
N TRP A 50 1.30 6.54 17.19
CA TRP A 50 2.60 6.67 17.87
C TRP A 50 2.76 7.93 18.71
N MET A 51 1.97 8.98 18.46
CA MET A 51 1.95 10.17 19.32
C MET A 51 1.64 9.81 20.79
N CYS A 52 0.77 8.82 21.02
CA CYS A 52 0.38 8.39 22.38
C CYS A 52 0.88 6.98 22.76
N HIS A 53 1.23 6.14 21.78
CA HIS A 53 1.61 4.73 21.95
C HIS A 53 2.89 4.36 21.18
N GLY A 54 3.78 5.33 20.96
CA GLY A 54 5.02 5.16 20.23
C GLY A 54 6.26 5.12 21.13
N PRO A 55 7.45 5.38 20.57
CA PRO A 55 8.73 5.21 21.27
C PRO A 55 8.95 6.23 22.39
N ASP A 56 8.39 7.44 22.24
CA ASP A 56 8.57 8.52 23.22
C ASP A 56 7.94 8.16 24.57
N SER A 57 8.75 8.06 25.63
CA SER A 57 8.26 7.84 26.99
C SER A 57 7.47 9.01 27.56
N GLY A 58 7.79 10.26 27.16
CA GLY A 58 7.16 11.46 27.72
C GLY A 58 5.70 11.60 27.28
N SER A 59 5.38 11.21 26.05
CA SER A 59 4.03 11.31 25.48
C SER A 59 3.18 10.04 25.64
N ARG A 60 3.75 8.96 26.18
CA ARG A 60 3.07 7.66 26.28
C ARG A 60 1.91 7.70 27.28
N LYS A 61 0.70 7.39 26.82
CA LYS A 61 -0.52 7.37 27.65
C LYS A 61 -0.75 6.05 28.40
N SER A 62 0.01 5.01 28.07
CA SER A 62 -0.09 3.70 28.74
C SER A 62 1.15 2.84 28.47
N LYS A 63 1.15 1.61 29.00
CA LYS A 63 2.16 0.58 28.70
C LYS A 63 2.10 0.05 27.26
N LEU A 64 1.01 0.30 26.52
CA LEU A 64 0.86 -0.12 25.13
C LEU A 64 1.85 0.61 24.23
N ARG A 65 2.61 -0.18 23.46
CA ARG A 65 3.52 0.29 22.42
C ARG A 65 3.23 -0.41 21.09
N LEU A 66 2.99 0.40 20.06
CA LEU A 66 2.70 -0.06 18.70
C LEU A 66 3.90 0.11 17.76
N ASP A 67 5.02 0.63 18.27
CA ASP A 67 6.26 0.81 17.53
C ASP A 67 7.23 -0.39 17.68
N SER A 68 6.91 -1.34 18.56
CA SER A 68 7.76 -2.49 18.90
C SER A 68 6.97 -3.79 18.82
N GLU A 69 7.47 -4.73 18.03
CA GLU A 69 6.90 -6.07 17.87
C GLU A 69 6.89 -6.87 19.19
N ALA A 70 7.97 -6.78 19.96
CA ALA A 70 8.03 -7.43 21.28
C ALA A 70 6.99 -6.86 22.24
N ALA A 71 6.82 -5.53 22.24
CA ALA A 71 5.89 -4.88 23.15
C ALA A 71 4.42 -5.10 22.77
N VAL A 72 4.09 -5.13 21.47
CA VAL A 72 2.71 -5.28 21.00
C VAL A 72 2.11 -6.68 21.25
N THR A 73 2.98 -7.68 21.41
CA THR A 73 2.61 -9.08 21.71
C THR A 73 2.70 -9.44 23.20
N THR A 74 3.21 -8.53 24.03
CA THR A 74 3.30 -8.71 25.49
C THR A 74 1.92 -8.58 26.16
N ASP A 75 1.74 -9.25 27.30
CA ASP A 75 0.53 -9.11 28.12
C ASP A 75 0.45 -7.70 28.74
N LEU A 76 -0.63 -6.99 28.43
CA LEU A 76 -0.99 -5.67 28.95
C LEU A 76 -1.78 -5.77 30.27
N GLY A 77 -1.93 -6.98 30.79
CA GLY A 77 -2.66 -7.32 32.01
C GLY A 77 -3.94 -8.09 31.71
N ASN A 78 -4.21 -9.11 32.53
CA ASN A 78 -5.35 -10.03 32.42
C ASN A 78 -5.34 -10.83 31.10
N GLY A 79 -4.16 -11.15 30.57
CA GLY A 79 -4.01 -11.93 29.33
C GLY A 79 -4.27 -11.15 28.04
N ARG A 80 -4.45 -9.82 28.11
CA ARG A 80 -4.76 -8.98 26.94
C ARG A 80 -3.49 -8.62 26.18
N ARG A 81 -3.50 -8.79 24.87
CA ARG A 81 -2.42 -8.37 23.96
C ARG A 81 -2.98 -7.42 22.91
N ALA A 82 -2.17 -6.52 22.39
CA ALA A 82 -2.60 -5.64 21.31
C ALA A 82 -2.61 -6.37 19.95
N ILE A 83 -1.67 -7.29 19.73
CA ILE A 83 -1.64 -8.15 18.55
C ILE A 83 -1.39 -9.60 18.98
N VAL A 84 -2.18 -10.52 18.41
CA VAL A 84 -1.96 -11.97 18.49
C VAL A 84 -1.64 -12.47 17.08
N PRO A 85 -0.40 -12.90 16.79
CA PRO A 85 -0.02 -13.38 15.47
C PRO A 85 -0.94 -14.51 14.96
N GLY A 86 -1.37 -14.42 13.72
CA GLY A 86 -2.27 -15.41 13.08
C GLY A 86 -3.73 -15.38 13.57
N ARG A 87 -4.11 -14.44 14.45
CA ARG A 87 -5.48 -14.29 14.93
C ARG A 87 -6.00 -12.86 14.74
N PRO A 88 -6.35 -12.47 13.51
CA PRO A 88 -7.04 -11.21 13.27
C PRO A 88 -8.47 -11.27 13.85
N GLY A 89 -8.83 -10.33 14.71
CA GLY A 89 -10.14 -10.26 15.38
C GLY A 89 -10.02 -9.87 16.84
#